data_AF-A0A9D6Q3Y8-F1
#
_entry.id   AF-A0A9D6Q3Y8-F1
#
_cell.length_a   1.000
_cell.length_b   1.000
_cell.length_c   1.000
_cell.angle_alpha   90.00
_cell.angle_beta   90.00
_cell.angle_gamma   90.00
#
_symmetry.space_group_name_H-M   'P 1'
#
loop_
_entity.id
_entity.type
_entity.pdbx_description
1 polymer ?
#
loop_
_entity_poly.entity_id
_entity_poly.type
_entity_poly.pdbx_seq_one_letter_code
_entity_poly.pdbx_strand_id
1 'polypeptide(L)'
;MKLTKVFLKQAILLSAIFIFLLPALSHAQVKEIISEGAYNMGDGETPSVAEDRALLQAKRVALEQAGTYVESYSKVKNFQLTEDDTGGL
;
A
#
# COMPACT_ATOMS: atom_id res chain seq x y z
N MET A 1 19.27 32.95 -32.85
CA MET A 1 18.78 33.08 -31.46
C MET A 1 17.26 32.91 -31.28
N LYS A 2 16.39 33.31 -32.24
CA LYS A 2 14.93 33.07 -32.13
C LYS A 2 14.54 31.59 -32.26
N LEU A 3 15.18 30.88 -33.19
CA LEU A 3 14.88 29.47 -33.49
C LEU A 3 15.17 28.54 -32.30
N THR A 4 16.31 28.73 -31.62
CA THR A 4 16.66 27.98 -30.40
C THR A 4 15.69 28.21 -29.24
N LYS A 5 15.13 29.43 -29.10
CA LYS A 5 14.10 29.72 -28.09
C LYS A 5 12.76 29.05 -28.41
N VAL A 6 12.42 28.84 -29.68
CA VAL A 6 11.20 28.11 -30.10
C VAL A 6 11.33 26.63 -29.75
N PHE A 7 12.47 25.99 -30.05
CA PHE A 7 12.73 24.61 -29.67
C PHE A 7 12.73 24.42 -28.14
N LEU A 8 13.30 25.36 -27.40
CA LEU A 8 13.28 25.32 -25.93
C LEU A 8 11.86 25.41 -25.37
N LYS A 9 11.02 26.29 -25.93
CA LYS A 9 9.60 26.40 -25.52
C LYS A 9 8.81 25.13 -25.83
N GLN A 10 9.04 24.51 -26.99
CA GLN A 10 8.38 23.25 -27.36
C GLN A 10 8.81 22.09 -26.45
N ALA A 11 10.09 22.02 -26.09
CA ALA A 11 10.59 21.02 -25.14
C ALA A 11 9.95 21.18 -23.74
N ILE A 12 9.82 22.42 -23.26
CA ILE A 12 9.13 22.71 -21.98
C ILE A 12 7.65 22.32 -22.05
N LEU A 13 6.98 22.63 -23.17
CA LEU A 13 5.57 22.29 -23.35
C LEU A 13 5.34 20.77 -23.39
N LEU A 14 6.20 20.03 -24.11
CA LEU A 14 6.15 18.57 -24.16
C LEU A 14 6.43 17.94 -22.78
N SER A 15 7.41 18.46 -22.05
CA SER A 15 7.70 18.04 -20.68
C SER A 15 6.51 18.28 -19.75
N ALA A 16 5.87 19.44 -19.83
CA ALA A 16 4.71 19.78 -19.01
C ALA A 16 3.51 18.86 -19.31
N ILE A 17 3.26 18.56 -20.59
CA ILE A 17 2.22 17.62 -21.01
C ILE A 17 2.51 16.21 -20.48
N PHE A 18 3.76 15.74 -20.60
CA PHE A 18 4.15 14.43 -20.13
C PHE A 18 3.94 14.28 -18.61
N ILE A 19 4.33 15.29 -17.82
CA ILE A 19 4.13 15.31 -16.36
C ILE A 19 2.63 15.27 -16.01
N PHE A 20 1.79 15.95 -16.80
CA PHE A 20 0.35 16.01 -16.57
C PHE A 20 -0.39 14.70 -16.90
N LEU A 21 0.19 13.82 -17.73
CA LEU A 21 -0.39 12.51 -18.06
C LEU A 21 -0.02 11.39 -17.06
N LEU A 22 1.03 11.56 -16.25
CA LEU A 22 1.47 10.57 -15.26
C LEU A 22 0.43 10.16 -14.19
N PRO A 23 -0.40 11.06 -13.61
CA PRO A 23 -1.29 10.68 -12.51
C PRO A 23 -2.45 9.77 -12.94
N ALA A 24 -2.71 9.61 -14.24
CA ALA A 24 -3.75 8.71 -14.76
C ALA A 24 -3.50 7.22 -14.48
N LEU A 25 -2.28 6.85 -14.06
CA LEU A 25 -1.90 5.46 -13.78
C LEU A 25 -2.07 5.08 -12.30
N SER A 26 -2.37 6.02 -11.40
CA SER A 26 -2.51 5.69 -9.97
C SER A 26 -3.87 5.05 -9.69
N HIS A 27 -3.86 3.79 -9.30
CA HIS A 27 -5.07 3.07 -8.87
C HIS A 27 -5.00 2.86 -7.36
N ALA A 28 -5.93 3.47 -6.62
CA ALA A 28 -6.13 3.18 -5.21
C ALA A 28 -7.02 1.94 -5.09
N GLN A 29 -6.42 0.81 -4.74
CA GLN A 29 -7.16 -0.43 -4.53
C GLN A 29 -7.60 -0.55 -3.06
N VAL A 30 -8.89 -0.77 -2.83
CA VAL A 30 -9.42 -1.12 -1.51
C VAL A 30 -9.29 -2.63 -1.32
N LYS A 31 -8.76 -3.06 -0.18
CA LYS A 31 -8.63 -4.47 0.20
C LYS A 31 -9.44 -4.75 1.46
N GLU A 32 -10.34 -5.72 1.37
CA GLU A 32 -11.05 -6.25 2.54
C GLU A 32 -10.18 -7.32 3.23
N ILE A 33 -10.18 -7.29 4.56
CA ILE A 33 -9.45 -8.22 5.43
C ILE A 33 -10.46 -8.90 6.34
N ILE A 34 -10.53 -10.22 6.26
CA ILE A 34 -11.41 -11.06 7.08
C ILE A 34 -10.52 -11.88 8.01
N SER A 35 -10.83 -11.85 9.31
CA SER A 35 -10.04 -12.50 10.35
C SER A 35 -10.95 -13.11 11.42
N GLU A 36 -10.49 -14.20 12.01
CA GLU A 36 -11.15 -14.85 13.14
C GLU A 36 -10.33 -14.64 14.42
N GLY A 37 -11.01 -14.72 15.56
CA GLY A 37 -10.40 -14.65 16.88
C GLY A 37 -11.04 -15.67 17.79
N ALA A 38 -10.24 -16.25 18.68
CA ALA A 38 -10.67 -17.28 19.60
C ALA A 38 -10.20 -16.91 21.00
N TYR A 39 -11.08 -17.04 21.97
CA TYR A 39 -10.75 -16.82 23.37
C TYR A 39 -11.32 -17.94 24.22
N ASN A 40 -10.48 -18.53 25.07
CA ASN A 40 -10.92 -19.53 26.04
C ASN A 40 -11.43 -18.80 27.28
N MET A 41 -12.72 -18.95 27.53
CA MET A 41 -13.43 -18.32 28.65
C MET A 41 -12.83 -18.76 29.99
N GLY A 42 -12.54 -17.78 30.85
CA GLY A 42 -12.06 -18.02 32.20
C GLY A 42 -13.19 -18.38 33.17
N ASP A 43 -12.81 -18.99 34.29
CA ASP A 43 -13.76 -19.36 35.33
C ASP A 43 -14.34 -18.10 36.00
N GLY A 44 -15.67 -18.02 36.11
CA GLY A 44 -16.37 -16.84 36.62
C GLY A 44 -16.52 -15.67 35.63
N GLU A 45 -16.08 -15.81 34.38
CA GLU A 45 -16.41 -14.84 33.33
C GLU A 45 -17.84 -15.02 32.83
N THR A 46 -18.33 -14.05 32.06
CA THR A 46 -19.61 -14.19 31.34
C THR A 46 -19.32 -14.48 29.85
N PRO A 47 -20.25 -15.12 29.12
CA PRO A 47 -20.09 -15.36 27.69
C PRO A 47 -19.83 -14.07 26.89
N SER A 48 -20.48 -12.96 27.27
CA SER A 48 -20.28 -11.65 26.63
C SER A 48 -18.84 -11.15 26.77
N VAL A 49 -18.22 -11.33 27.95
CA VAL A 49 -16.81 -10.95 28.15
C VAL A 49 -15.88 -11.82 27.31
N ALA A 50 -16.18 -13.11 27.16
CA ALA A 50 -15.40 -14.02 26.32
C ALA A 50 -15.52 -13.66 24.83
N GLU A 51 -16.72 -13.31 24.37
CA GLU A 51 -16.98 -12.84 23.00
C GLU A 51 -16.20 -11.55 22.70
N ASP A 52 -16.26 -10.56 23.60
CA ASP A 52 -15.53 -9.30 23.44
C ASP A 52 -14.02 -9.53 23.28
N ARG A 53 -13.46 -10.52 24.01
CA ARG A 53 -12.05 -10.89 23.91
C ARG A 53 -11.71 -11.61 22.62
N ALA A 54 -12.57 -12.53 22.17
CA ALA A 54 -12.42 -13.19 20.87
C ALA A 54 -12.45 -12.16 19.73
N LEU A 55 -13.39 -11.20 19.77
CA LEU A 55 -13.47 -10.10 18.82
C LEU A 55 -12.25 -9.18 18.88
N LEU A 56 -11.72 -8.90 20.08
CA LEU A 56 -10.50 -8.12 20.23
C LEU A 56 -9.30 -8.83 19.59
N GLN A 57 -9.20 -10.14 19.74
CA GLN A 57 -8.16 -10.92 19.08
C GLN A 57 -8.33 -10.90 17.55
N ALA A 58 -9.54 -11.11 17.04
CA ALA A 58 -9.82 -11.03 15.61
C ALA A 58 -9.36 -9.68 15.03
N LYS A 59 -9.74 -8.58 15.70
CA LYS A 59 -9.32 -7.22 15.32
C LYS A 59 -7.80 -7.05 15.31
N ARG A 60 -7.09 -7.59 16.29
CA ARG A 60 -5.61 -7.53 16.32
C ARG A 60 -5.02 -8.26 15.12
N VAL A 61 -5.48 -9.46 14.81
CA VAL A 61 -5.03 -10.24 13.65
C VAL A 61 -5.31 -9.50 12.34
N ALA A 62 -6.50 -8.92 12.17
CA ALA A 62 -6.81 -8.09 11.02
C ALA A 62 -5.86 -6.90 10.89
N LEU A 63 -5.53 -6.23 11.99
CA LEU A 63 -4.63 -5.09 12.00
C LEU A 63 -3.18 -5.49 11.67
N GLU A 64 -2.71 -6.64 12.13
CA GLU A 64 -1.40 -7.18 11.76
C GLU A 64 -1.33 -7.42 10.24
N GLN A 65 -2.35 -8.07 9.66
CA GLN A 65 -2.45 -8.30 8.23
C GLN A 65 -2.54 -6.98 7.44
N ALA A 66 -3.29 -6.00 7.94
CA ALA A 66 -3.38 -4.67 7.35
C ALA A 66 -2.03 -3.95 7.38
N GLY A 67 -1.31 -4.04 8.50
CA GLY A 67 0.03 -3.49 8.66
C GLY A 67 1.02 -4.08 7.65
N THR A 68 1.04 -5.41 7.52
CA THR A 68 1.87 -6.09 6.50
C THR A 68 1.49 -5.68 5.08
N TYR A 69 0.20 -5.51 4.78
CA TYR A 69 -0.24 -5.03 3.47
C TYR A 69 0.24 -3.59 3.19
N VAL A 70 0.08 -2.68 4.14
CA VAL A 70 0.55 -1.29 4.02
C VAL A 70 2.06 -1.24 3.88
N GLU A 71 2.80 -2.05 4.64
CA GLU A 71 4.26 -2.15 4.53
C GLU A 71 4.69 -2.71 3.17
N SER A 72 4.06 -3.78 2.70
CA SER A 72 4.32 -4.38 1.38
C SER A 72 4.03 -3.39 0.26
N TYR A 73 2.90 -2.68 0.30
CA TYR A 73 2.57 -1.63 -0.67
C TYR A 73 3.55 -0.46 -0.61
N SER A 74 3.96 -0.03 0.59
CA SER A 74 4.94 1.03 0.77
C SER A 74 6.32 0.63 0.25
N LYS A 75 6.72 -0.62 0.49
CA LYS A 75 7.91 -1.23 -0.11
C LYS A 75 7.80 -1.22 -1.63
N VAL A 76 6.72 -1.72 -2.23
CA VAL A 76 6.50 -1.69 -3.69
C VAL A 76 6.55 -0.27 -4.25
N LYS A 77 5.96 0.72 -3.57
CA LYS A 77 6.03 2.14 -3.97
C LYS A 77 7.44 2.72 -3.87
N ASN A 78 8.24 2.26 -2.91
CA ASN A 78 9.64 2.65 -2.73
C ASN A 78 10.62 1.79 -3.56
N PHE A 79 10.17 0.66 -4.11
CA PHE A 79 10.88 -0.18 -5.08
C PHE A 79 10.70 0.38 -6.49
N GLN A 80 11.23 1.58 -6.74
CA GLN A 80 11.94 1.78 -8.00
C GLN A 80 12.98 0.66 -8.07
N LEU A 81 12.76 -0.32 -8.96
CA LEU A 81 13.70 -1.40 -9.22
C LEU A 81 14.97 -0.76 -9.79
N THR A 82 15.96 -0.48 -8.95
CA THR A 82 17.22 0.13 -9.40
C THR A 82 18.21 -0.91 -9.92
N GLU A 83 18.07 -2.19 -9.61
CA GLU A 83 18.87 -3.26 -10.22
C GLU A 83 18.26 -4.63 -9.88
N ASP A 84 18.10 -5.46 -10.91
CA ASP A 84 17.85 -6.90 -10.79
C ASP A 84 19.20 -7.61 -10.82
N ASP A 85 19.81 -7.79 -9.65
CA ASP A 85 21.00 -8.63 -9.53
C ASP A 85 20.56 -10.08 -9.30
N THR A 86 20.15 -10.76 -10.38
CA THR A 86 20.22 -12.22 -10.43
C THR A 86 21.68 -12.61 -10.67
N GLY A 87 22.50 -12.41 -9.64
CA GLY A 87 23.83 -13.00 -9.54
C GLY A 87 23.70 -14.52 -9.58
N GLY A 88 24.25 -15.11 -10.64
CA GLY A 88 24.17 -16.52 -10.92
C GLY A 88 24.88 -17.40 -9.89
N LEU A 89 24.35 -18.62 -9.75
CA LEU A 89 25.09 -19.85 -9.50
C LEU A 89 24.46 -20.96 -10.33
#